data_AF-A0A529T4Y7-F1
#
_entry.id   AF-A0A529T4Y7-F1
#
_cell.length_a   1.000
_cell.length_b   1.000
_cell.length_c   1.000
_cell.angle_alpha   90.00
_cell.angle_beta   90.00
_cell.angle_gamma   90.00
#
_symmetry.space_group_name_H-M   'P 1'
#
loop_
_entity.id
_entity.type
_entity.pdbx_description
1 polymer ?
#
loop_
_entity_poly.entity_id
_entity_poly.type
_entity_poly.pdbx_seq_one_letter_code
_entity_poly.pdbx_strand_id
1 'polypeptide(L)'
;TADPNAAGANAIGLLESTSRQGAMSRAHVLAITDANFKVIAVSPLSTGWQGRTLDSLVLGGQPLFMFGDRAGVMDVSIAGQDWFAAVSLTGDRRHATAVLVPQEAVFDSWRKSMSLNVTLFVLTAGVLIVILYAYFGQAARAQAADRIYLEAHQRIDMALVRGRCGLWDWDMVRGKMYWSRSMYDMLGYEPCDTMLSFGEVDEIIHPDDGDLFELANRIVEREIDHIDQVFRMRHADGQWVWMRARAQVSDPEAPEIQL
;
A
#
# COMPACT_ATOMS: atom_id res chain seq x y z
N THR A 1 58.63 11.00 -50.74
CA THR A 1 58.82 10.07 -49.61
C THR A 1 58.02 10.60 -48.44
N ALA A 2 56.75 10.19 -48.34
CA ALA A 2 55.88 10.61 -47.24
C ALA A 2 56.23 9.76 -46.02
N ASP A 3 56.63 10.41 -44.93
CA ASP A 3 57.04 9.76 -43.69
C ASP A 3 55.81 9.16 -42.99
N PRO A 4 55.71 7.82 -42.88
CA PRO A 4 54.55 7.15 -42.28
C PRO A 4 54.35 7.48 -40.80
N ASN A 5 55.40 7.96 -40.11
CA ASN A 5 55.30 8.39 -38.71
C ASN A 5 54.52 9.70 -38.53
N ALA A 6 54.56 10.61 -39.50
CA ALA A 6 53.82 11.88 -39.43
C ALA A 6 52.30 11.68 -39.62
N ALA A 7 51.92 10.69 -40.43
CA ALA A 7 50.52 10.33 -40.65
C ALA A 7 49.88 9.68 -39.40
N GLY A 8 50.64 8.84 -38.69
CA GLY A 8 50.18 8.22 -37.44
C GLY A 8 49.93 9.23 -36.31
N ALA A 9 50.81 10.22 -36.15
CA ALA A 9 50.67 11.25 -35.11
C ALA A 9 49.45 12.16 -35.32
N ASN A 10 49.16 12.56 -36.57
CA ASN A 10 47.97 13.35 -36.90
C ASN A 10 46.66 12.55 -36.75
N ALA A 11 46.68 11.26 -37.07
CA ALA A 11 45.53 10.39 -36.90
C ALA A 11 45.14 10.25 -35.41
N ILE A 12 46.11 10.06 -34.52
CA ILE A 12 45.88 9.97 -33.07
C ILE A 12 45.23 11.26 -32.52
N GLY A 13 45.70 12.43 -32.96
CA GLY A 13 45.14 13.72 -32.53
C GLY A 13 43.69 13.95 -32.99
N LEU A 14 43.32 13.47 -34.19
CA LEU A 14 41.94 13.53 -34.70
C LEU A 14 41.01 12.53 -34.00
N LEU A 15 41.51 11.36 -33.61
CA LEU A 15 40.73 10.40 -32.81
C LEU A 15 40.44 10.95 -31.41
N GLU A 16 41.40 11.66 -30.83
CA GLU A 16 41.27 12.23 -29.48
C GLU A 16 40.29 13.41 -29.44
N SER A 17 40.29 14.28 -30.46
CA SER A 17 39.34 15.39 -30.55
C SER A 17 37.90 14.90 -30.79
N THR A 18 37.73 13.87 -31.62
CA THR A 18 36.41 13.29 -31.94
C THR A 18 35.82 12.53 -30.76
N SER A 19 36.65 11.79 -29.99
CA SER A 19 36.23 11.12 -28.75
C SER A 19 35.76 12.12 -27.68
N ARG A 20 36.36 13.31 -27.62
CA ARG A 20 35.96 14.37 -26.67
C ARG A 20 34.72 15.16 -27.10
N GLN A 21 34.46 15.31 -28.40
CA GLN A 21 33.44 16.25 -28.91
C GLN A 21 32.04 15.66 -29.06
N GLY A 22 31.84 14.35 -29.10
CA GLY A 22 30.46 13.84 -29.13
C GLY A 22 30.32 12.33 -29.25
N ALA A 23 29.42 11.78 -28.43
CA ALA A 23 28.72 10.52 -28.62
C ALA A 23 29.40 9.17 -28.26
N MET A 24 30.66 9.12 -27.77
CA MET A 24 31.28 7.84 -27.39
C MET A 24 31.62 7.79 -25.89
N SER A 25 31.09 6.78 -25.17
CA SER A 25 31.46 6.54 -23.77
C SER A 25 32.94 6.16 -23.67
N ARG A 26 33.59 6.40 -22.52
CA ARG A 26 35.01 6.04 -22.28
C ARG A 26 35.36 4.57 -22.54
N ALA A 27 34.38 3.70 -22.72
CA ALA A 27 34.58 2.28 -23.03
C ALA A 27 34.73 1.98 -24.53
N HIS A 28 34.55 2.96 -25.42
CA HIS A 28 34.73 2.76 -26.86
C HIS A 28 36.22 2.80 -27.23
N VAL A 29 36.67 1.74 -27.90
CA VAL A 29 38.00 1.65 -28.50
C VAL A 29 37.86 1.92 -29.98
N LEU A 30 38.58 2.94 -30.45
CA LEU A 30 38.64 3.32 -31.85
C LEU A 30 40.03 2.94 -32.39
N ALA A 31 40.08 2.18 -33.46
CA ALA A 31 41.31 1.77 -34.13
C ALA A 31 41.25 2.16 -35.61
N ILE A 32 42.35 2.74 -36.12
CA ILE A 32 42.56 3.00 -37.55
C ILE A 32 43.61 2.01 -38.04
N THR A 33 43.34 1.38 -39.17
CA THR A 33 44.20 0.35 -39.77
C THR A 33 44.57 0.64 -41.21
N ASP A 34 45.65 0.03 -41.68
CA ASP A 34 46.06 0.04 -43.09
C ASP A 34 45.27 -0.96 -43.94
N ALA A 35 45.62 -1.08 -45.23
CA ALA A 35 44.99 -2.02 -46.16
C ALA A 35 45.12 -3.50 -45.77
N ASN A 36 46.03 -3.85 -44.85
CA ASN A 36 46.23 -5.21 -44.32
C ASN A 36 45.62 -5.36 -42.91
N PHE A 37 44.76 -4.43 -42.48
CA PHE A 37 44.17 -4.40 -41.14
C PHE A 37 45.21 -4.33 -40.01
N LYS A 38 46.40 -3.80 -40.28
CA LYS A 38 47.40 -3.50 -39.26
C LYS A 38 47.05 -2.20 -38.55
N VAL A 39 47.01 -2.21 -37.23
CA VAL A 39 46.62 -1.05 -36.42
C VAL A 39 47.71 0.03 -36.47
N ILE A 40 47.38 1.17 -37.08
CA ILE A 40 48.24 2.36 -37.21
C ILE A 40 48.07 3.26 -35.98
N ALA A 41 46.82 3.48 -35.57
CA ALA A 41 46.45 4.33 -34.45
C ALA A 41 45.31 3.68 -33.66
N VAL A 42 45.34 3.82 -32.34
CA VAL A 42 44.30 3.28 -31.44
C VAL A 42 44.05 4.25 -30.30
N SER A 43 42.82 4.26 -29.79
CA SER A 43 42.41 5.02 -28.61
C SER A 43 43.33 4.75 -27.40
N PRO A 44 43.57 5.73 -26.51
CA PRO A 44 44.59 5.66 -25.44
C PRO A 44 44.45 4.49 -24.45
N LEU A 45 43.27 3.88 -24.35
CA LEU A 45 43.01 2.76 -23.45
C LEU A 45 43.53 1.42 -23.98
N SER A 46 44.06 1.36 -25.20
CA SER A 46 44.45 0.11 -25.87
C SER A 46 45.79 0.22 -26.61
N THR A 47 46.75 0.95 -26.04
CA THR A 47 48.09 1.18 -26.62
C THR A 47 48.87 -0.09 -26.98
N GLY A 48 48.54 -1.24 -26.36
CA GLY A 48 49.15 -2.54 -26.68
C GLY A 48 48.75 -3.15 -28.03
N TRP A 49 47.80 -2.56 -28.76
CA TRP A 49 47.33 -3.07 -30.05
C TRP A 49 48.04 -2.44 -31.24
N GLN A 50 48.81 -1.37 -31.02
CA GLN A 50 49.51 -0.65 -32.07
C GLN A 50 50.53 -1.56 -32.77
N GLY A 51 50.50 -1.61 -34.09
CA GLY A 51 51.40 -2.42 -34.91
C GLY A 51 51.04 -3.91 -35.02
N ARG A 52 50.00 -4.39 -34.32
CA ARG A 52 49.44 -5.73 -34.50
C ARG A 52 48.34 -5.72 -35.56
N THR A 53 48.05 -6.87 -36.14
CA THR A 53 46.96 -7.03 -37.12
C THR A 53 45.67 -7.40 -36.39
N LEU A 54 44.55 -6.78 -36.79
CA LEU A 54 43.25 -7.00 -36.14
C LEU A 54 42.77 -8.45 -36.22
N ASP A 55 43.13 -9.19 -37.27
CA ASP A 55 42.81 -10.62 -37.43
C ASP A 55 43.43 -11.50 -36.33
N SER A 56 44.62 -11.13 -35.84
CA SER A 56 45.31 -11.82 -34.75
C SER A 56 44.74 -11.50 -33.37
N LEU A 57 44.05 -10.37 -33.25
CA LEU A 57 43.49 -9.87 -32.00
C LEU A 57 42.00 -10.22 -31.83
N VAL A 58 41.27 -10.27 -32.95
CA VAL A 58 39.82 -10.40 -32.99
C VAL A 58 39.41 -11.78 -33.50
N LEU A 59 38.90 -12.61 -32.60
CA LEU A 59 38.32 -13.91 -32.92
C LEU A 59 36.85 -13.74 -33.34
N GLY A 60 36.44 -14.38 -34.43
CA GLY A 60 35.06 -14.35 -34.94
C GLY A 60 34.72 -13.15 -35.83
N GLY A 61 35.63 -12.19 -36.01
CA GLY A 61 35.40 -10.97 -36.79
C GLY A 61 35.61 -11.08 -38.32
N GLN A 62 35.73 -12.28 -38.89
CA GLN A 62 36.07 -12.46 -40.31
C GLN A 62 35.14 -11.71 -41.30
N PRO A 63 33.82 -11.67 -41.11
CA PRO A 63 32.94 -10.92 -42.00
C PRO A 63 33.16 -9.39 -41.93
N LEU A 64 33.61 -8.85 -40.79
CA LEU A 64 33.95 -7.43 -40.65
C LEU A 64 35.07 -7.02 -41.60
N PHE A 65 36.10 -7.88 -41.75
CA PHE A 65 37.24 -7.62 -42.62
C PHE A 65 36.88 -7.77 -44.12
N MET A 66 35.92 -8.64 -44.44
CA MET A 66 35.51 -8.89 -45.83
C MET A 66 34.49 -7.88 -46.35
N PHE A 67 33.53 -7.49 -45.49
CA PHE A 67 32.36 -6.74 -45.90
C PHE A 67 32.28 -5.33 -45.31
N GLY A 68 33.14 -4.97 -44.36
CA GLY A 68 33.20 -3.63 -43.75
C GLY A 68 31.82 -3.16 -43.31
N ASP A 69 31.38 -2.01 -43.83
CA ASP A 69 30.09 -1.40 -43.50
C ASP A 69 28.88 -2.31 -43.75
N ARG A 70 28.99 -3.27 -44.67
CA ARG A 70 27.91 -4.24 -44.97
C ARG A 70 27.82 -5.39 -43.97
N ALA A 71 28.86 -5.63 -43.17
CA ALA A 71 28.85 -6.65 -42.12
C ALA A 71 27.99 -6.20 -40.92
N GLY A 72 27.81 -4.90 -40.72
CA GLY A 72 27.15 -4.35 -39.55
C GLY A 72 27.97 -4.53 -38.27
N VAL A 73 27.29 -4.49 -37.12
CA VAL A 73 27.88 -4.76 -35.81
C VAL A 73 27.92 -6.26 -35.58
N MET A 74 29.07 -6.79 -35.15
CA MET A 74 29.25 -8.21 -34.86
C MET A 74 29.76 -8.45 -33.45
N ASP A 75 29.40 -9.61 -32.90
CA ASP A 75 29.99 -10.16 -31.69
C ASP A 75 31.38 -10.73 -32.01
N VAL A 76 32.39 -10.25 -31.31
CA VAL A 76 33.78 -10.69 -31.46
C VAL A 76 34.42 -10.93 -30.10
N SER A 77 35.37 -11.85 -30.04
CA SER A 77 36.11 -12.12 -28.81
C SER A 77 37.53 -11.59 -28.89
N ILE A 78 37.95 -10.85 -27.88
CA ILE A 78 39.31 -10.28 -27.76
C ILE A 78 39.85 -10.65 -26.39
N ALA A 79 40.96 -11.40 -26.37
CA ALA A 79 41.59 -11.89 -25.14
C ALA A 79 40.62 -12.62 -24.19
N GLY A 80 39.60 -13.29 -24.73
CA GLY A 80 38.60 -14.05 -23.96
C GLY A 80 37.43 -13.22 -23.40
N GLN A 81 37.34 -11.94 -23.74
CA GLN A 81 36.18 -11.10 -23.44
C GLN A 81 35.32 -10.89 -24.69
N ASP A 82 34.01 -10.69 -24.51
CA ASP A 82 33.07 -10.44 -25.60
C ASP A 82 32.92 -8.94 -25.88
N TRP A 83 33.00 -8.59 -27.16
CA TRP A 83 33.00 -7.23 -27.67
C TRP A 83 32.03 -7.12 -28.84
N PHE A 84 31.39 -5.97 -28.96
CA PHE A 84 30.78 -5.56 -30.21
C PHE A 84 31.80 -4.82 -31.06
N ALA A 85 31.97 -5.24 -32.30
CA ALA A 85 32.86 -4.58 -33.25
C ALA A 85 32.12 -4.21 -34.54
N ALA A 86 32.45 -3.04 -35.07
CA ALA A 86 32.03 -2.59 -36.39
C ALA A 86 33.25 -2.02 -37.11
N VAL A 87 33.39 -2.33 -38.40
CA VAL A 87 34.51 -1.87 -39.23
C VAL A 87 33.96 -1.14 -40.44
N SER A 88 34.42 0.08 -40.67
CA SER A 88 34.12 0.87 -41.84
C SER A 88 35.33 0.92 -42.77
N LEU A 89 35.12 0.68 -44.05
CA LEU A 89 36.17 0.68 -45.07
C LEU A 89 36.11 1.99 -45.85
N THR A 90 37.23 2.71 -45.95
CA THR A 90 37.29 3.90 -46.81
C THR A 90 37.14 3.46 -48.28
N GLY A 91 36.47 4.25 -49.13
CA GLY A 91 36.12 3.87 -50.51
C GLY A 91 37.29 3.41 -51.41
N ASP A 92 38.53 3.79 -51.09
CA ASP A 92 39.76 3.35 -51.78
C ASP A 92 40.44 2.12 -51.12
N ARG A 93 39.82 1.51 -50.09
CA ARG A 93 40.32 0.37 -49.30
C ARG A 93 41.73 0.52 -48.70
N ARG A 94 42.31 1.72 -48.72
CA ARG A 94 43.64 1.98 -48.14
C ARG A 94 43.66 2.04 -46.62
N HIS A 95 42.53 2.36 -46.01
CA HIS A 95 42.38 2.48 -44.56
C HIS A 95 41.03 1.96 -44.09
N ALA A 96 41.00 1.31 -42.94
CA ALA A 96 39.78 0.89 -42.27
C ALA A 96 39.71 1.45 -40.85
N THR A 97 38.52 1.89 -40.45
CA THR A 97 38.24 2.39 -39.10
C THR A 97 37.40 1.36 -38.37
N ALA A 98 37.89 0.84 -37.25
CA ALA A 98 37.21 -0.12 -36.40
C ALA A 98 36.78 0.54 -35.08
N VAL A 99 35.51 0.37 -34.72
CA VAL A 99 34.97 0.75 -33.41
C VAL A 99 34.68 -0.54 -32.66
N LEU A 100 35.23 -0.67 -31.45
CA LEU A 100 35.04 -1.83 -30.58
C LEU A 100 34.56 -1.37 -29.21
N VAL A 101 33.59 -2.07 -28.64
CA VAL A 101 33.06 -1.79 -27.30
C VAL A 101 32.88 -3.10 -26.54
N PRO A 102 33.39 -3.22 -25.30
CA PRO A 102 33.19 -4.41 -24.52
C PRO A 102 31.72 -4.52 -24.13
N GLN A 103 31.14 -5.72 -24.27
CA GLN A 103 29.72 -5.97 -24.01
C GLN A 103 29.32 -5.59 -22.58
N GLU A 104 30.21 -5.81 -21.61
CA GLU A 104 29.99 -5.44 -20.21
C GLU A 104 29.77 -3.93 -20.00
N ALA A 105 30.49 -3.09 -20.75
CA ALA A 105 30.34 -1.64 -20.63
C ALA A 105 29.04 -1.12 -21.25
N VAL A 106 28.54 -1.80 -22.29
CA VAL A 106 27.22 -1.51 -22.86
C VAL A 106 26.12 -1.82 -21.84
N PHE A 107 26.24 -2.94 -21.13
CA PHE A 107 25.23 -3.37 -20.15
C PHE A 107 25.38 -2.79 -18.74
N ASP A 108 26.49 -2.14 -18.38
CA ASP A 108 26.70 -1.59 -17.03
C ASP A 108 25.63 -0.55 -16.64
N SER A 109 25.32 0.37 -17.55
CA SER A 109 24.29 1.40 -17.35
C SER A 109 22.88 0.80 -17.22
N TRP A 110 22.58 -0.21 -18.04
CA TRP A 110 21.32 -0.94 -18.00
C TRP A 110 21.18 -1.72 -16.68
N ARG A 111 22.21 -2.47 -16.27
CA ARG A 111 22.22 -3.24 -15.01
C ARG A 111 22.00 -2.34 -13.79
N LYS A 112 22.64 -1.16 -13.73
CA LYS A 112 22.44 -0.18 -12.65
C LYS A 112 21.01 0.35 -12.58
N SER A 113 20.41 0.65 -13.74
CA SER A 113 19.03 1.14 -13.80
C SER A 113 18.03 0.04 -13.47
N MET A 114 18.32 -1.19 -13.89
CA MET A 114 17.48 -2.36 -13.63
C MET A 114 17.46 -2.73 -12.15
N SER A 115 18.61 -2.69 -11.46
CA SER A 115 18.66 -3.01 -10.03
C SER A 115 17.90 -1.99 -9.17
N LEU A 116 17.94 -0.70 -9.51
CA LEU A 116 17.19 0.34 -8.80
C LEU A 116 15.67 0.15 -8.96
N ASN A 117 15.20 -0.09 -10.19
CA ASN A 117 13.78 -0.32 -10.43
C ASN A 117 13.29 -1.60 -9.74
N VAL A 118 14.10 -2.66 -9.74
CA VAL A 118 13.78 -3.92 -9.05
C VAL A 118 13.68 -3.73 -7.54
N THR A 119 14.63 -3.01 -6.91
CA THR A 119 14.56 -2.77 -5.45
C THR A 119 13.37 -1.90 -5.06
N LEU A 120 13.05 -0.87 -5.85
CA LEU A 120 11.85 -0.05 -5.65
C LEU A 120 10.57 -0.86 -5.80
N PHE A 121 10.50 -1.73 -6.81
CA PHE A 121 9.36 -2.61 -7.02
C PHE A 121 9.17 -3.60 -5.86
N VAL A 122 10.27 -4.21 -5.37
CA VAL A 122 10.22 -5.12 -4.22
C VAL A 122 9.79 -4.39 -2.94
N LEU A 123 10.31 -3.18 -2.70
CA LEU A 123 9.91 -2.37 -1.54
C LEU A 123 8.43 -1.99 -1.58
N THR A 124 7.96 -1.48 -2.72
CA THR A 124 6.55 -1.09 -2.88
C THR A 124 5.61 -2.28 -2.78
N ALA A 125 5.94 -3.41 -3.41
CA ALA A 125 5.18 -4.65 -3.26
C ALA A 125 5.16 -5.15 -1.81
N GLY A 126 6.29 -5.09 -1.10
CA GLY A 126 6.38 -5.45 0.31
C GLY A 126 5.48 -4.59 1.19
N VAL A 127 5.49 -3.27 0.99
CA VAL A 127 4.60 -2.34 1.70
C VAL A 127 3.13 -2.65 1.41
N LEU A 128 2.77 -2.89 0.15
CA LEU A 128 1.39 -3.24 -0.23
C LEU A 128 0.94 -4.57 0.41
N ILE A 129 1.81 -5.57 0.50
CA ILE A 129 1.51 -6.85 1.15
C ILE A 129 1.27 -6.64 2.65
N VAL A 130 2.10 -5.84 3.33
CA VAL A 130 1.91 -5.53 4.76
C VAL A 130 0.59 -4.80 5.01
N ILE A 131 0.26 -3.80 4.17
CA ILE A 131 -1.00 -3.07 4.25
C ILE A 131 -2.19 -4.01 4.03
N LEU A 132 -2.11 -4.89 3.02
CA LEU A 132 -3.17 -5.84 2.70
C LEU A 132 -3.39 -6.83 3.86
N TYR A 133 -2.31 -7.34 4.44
CA TYR A 133 -2.37 -8.23 5.60
C TYR A 133 -3.00 -7.51 6.81
N ALA A 134 -2.60 -6.27 7.09
CA ALA A 134 -3.18 -5.46 8.17
C ALA A 134 -4.68 -5.19 7.94
N TYR A 135 -5.07 -4.83 6.72
CA TYR A 135 -6.47 -4.61 6.34
C TYR A 135 -7.33 -5.85 6.57
N PHE A 136 -6.91 -7.02 6.06
CA PHE A 136 -7.66 -8.26 6.27
C PHE A 136 -7.71 -8.66 7.74
N GLY A 137 -6.62 -8.51 8.49
CA GLY A 137 -6.61 -8.77 9.93
C GLY A 137 -7.51 -7.82 10.72
N GLN A 138 -7.62 -6.55 10.31
CA GLN A 138 -8.54 -5.59 10.92
C GLN A 138 -10.00 -5.88 10.55
N ALA A 139 -10.29 -6.19 9.29
CA ALA A 139 -11.64 -6.55 8.83
C ALA A 139 -12.17 -7.79 9.56
N ALA A 140 -11.34 -8.82 9.72
CA ALA A 140 -11.71 -10.04 10.46
C ALA A 140 -12.02 -9.75 11.94
N ARG A 141 -11.22 -8.88 12.59
CA ARG A 141 -11.46 -8.47 13.98
C ARG A 141 -12.75 -7.67 14.13
N ALA A 142 -13.04 -6.75 13.21
CA ALA A 142 -14.27 -5.98 13.21
C ALA A 142 -15.50 -6.88 13.08
N GLN A 143 -15.50 -7.81 12.11
CA GLN A 143 -16.59 -8.77 11.93
C GLN A 143 -16.80 -9.69 13.13
N ALA A 144 -15.72 -10.11 13.80
CA ALA A 144 -15.81 -10.93 15.00
C ALA A 144 -16.48 -10.17 16.16
N ALA A 145 -16.16 -8.88 16.34
CA ALA A 145 -16.79 -8.04 17.33
C ALA A 145 -18.29 -7.84 17.02
N ASP A 146 -18.63 -7.47 15.78
CA ASP A 146 -20.03 -7.28 15.36
C ASP A 146 -20.87 -8.54 15.58
N ARG A 147 -20.33 -9.73 15.29
CA ARG A 147 -21.04 -10.99 15.55
C ARG A 147 -21.32 -11.21 17.02
N ILE A 148 -20.35 -10.93 17.90
CA ILE A 148 -20.53 -11.05 19.35
C ILE A 148 -21.60 -10.07 19.83
N TYR A 149 -21.59 -8.84 19.34
CA TYR A 149 -22.62 -7.84 19.67
C TYR A 149 -24.01 -8.30 19.21
N LEU A 150 -24.15 -8.77 17.98
CA LEU A 150 -25.42 -9.25 17.44
C LEU A 150 -25.96 -10.46 18.22
N GLU A 151 -25.11 -11.43 18.54
CA GLU A 151 -25.52 -12.60 19.33
C GLU A 151 -25.94 -12.20 20.75
N ALA A 152 -25.24 -11.27 21.38
CA ALA A 152 -25.60 -10.76 22.70
C ALA A 152 -26.95 -10.01 22.67
N HIS A 153 -27.14 -9.11 21.70
CA HIS A 153 -28.40 -8.40 21.50
C HIS A 153 -29.57 -9.37 21.27
N GLN A 154 -29.41 -10.35 20.38
CA GLN A 154 -30.45 -11.35 20.11
C GLN A 154 -30.80 -12.17 21.34
N ARG A 155 -29.81 -12.54 22.17
CA ARG A 155 -30.06 -13.28 23.41
C ARG A 155 -30.80 -12.43 24.43
N ILE A 156 -30.44 -11.15 24.58
CA ILE A 156 -31.13 -10.21 25.46
C ILE A 156 -32.57 -10.03 24.99
N ASP A 157 -32.78 -9.72 23.70
CA ASP A 157 -34.13 -9.53 23.15
C ASP A 157 -34.99 -10.78 23.31
N MET A 158 -34.43 -11.96 23.04
CA MET A 158 -35.15 -13.23 23.22
C MET A 158 -35.49 -13.48 24.69
N ALA A 159 -34.57 -13.19 25.62
CA ALA A 159 -34.83 -13.32 27.06
C ALA A 159 -35.92 -12.35 27.53
N LEU A 160 -35.91 -11.11 27.05
CA LEU A 160 -36.91 -10.10 27.36
C LEU A 160 -38.30 -10.47 26.82
N VAL A 161 -38.39 -10.81 25.53
CA VAL A 161 -39.66 -11.16 24.89
C VAL A 161 -40.26 -12.44 25.49
N ARG A 162 -39.45 -13.50 25.67
CA ARG A 162 -39.94 -14.75 26.26
C ARG A 162 -40.21 -14.64 27.76
N GLY A 163 -39.45 -13.81 28.46
CA GLY A 163 -39.62 -13.52 29.88
C GLY A 163 -40.78 -12.57 30.17
N ARG A 164 -41.39 -11.95 29.15
CA ARG A 164 -42.36 -10.85 29.30
C ARG A 164 -41.77 -9.75 30.18
N CYS A 165 -40.56 -9.32 29.84
CA CYS A 165 -39.85 -8.25 30.52
C CYS A 165 -39.58 -7.09 29.54
N GLY A 166 -39.71 -5.87 30.03
CA GLY A 166 -39.28 -4.65 29.36
C GLY A 166 -38.06 -4.07 30.07
N LEU A 167 -37.21 -3.37 29.32
CA LEU A 167 -36.20 -2.49 29.89
C LEU A 167 -36.70 -1.06 29.80
N TRP A 168 -36.33 -0.27 30.78
CA TRP A 168 -36.55 1.16 30.77
C TRP A 168 -35.34 1.85 31.38
N ASP A 169 -35.08 3.06 30.93
CA ASP A 169 -34.06 3.95 31.48
C ASP A 169 -34.69 5.32 31.66
N TRP A 170 -34.48 5.91 32.83
CA TRP A 170 -35.07 7.19 33.18
C TRP A 170 -33.97 8.23 33.42
N ASP A 171 -33.83 9.13 32.46
CA ASP A 171 -33.03 10.34 32.59
C ASP A 171 -33.86 11.36 33.39
N MET A 172 -33.68 11.33 34.72
CA MET A 172 -34.36 12.23 35.66
C MET A 172 -34.01 13.70 35.43
N VAL A 173 -32.82 14.01 34.90
CA VAL A 173 -32.37 15.39 34.64
C VAL A 173 -33.11 15.96 33.44
N ARG A 174 -33.27 15.16 32.39
CA ARG A 174 -33.97 15.58 31.15
C ARG A 174 -35.47 15.31 31.18
N GLY A 175 -35.97 14.61 32.19
CA GLY A 175 -37.37 14.20 32.30
C GLY A 175 -37.80 13.27 31.16
N LYS A 176 -36.89 12.42 30.69
CA LYS A 176 -37.11 11.52 29.55
C LYS A 176 -36.94 10.07 29.97
N MET A 177 -37.82 9.22 29.47
CA MET A 177 -37.78 7.78 29.69
C MET A 177 -37.58 7.05 28.35
N TYR A 178 -36.60 6.17 28.31
CA TYR A 178 -36.42 5.20 27.25
C TYR A 178 -37.15 3.92 27.61
N TRP A 179 -37.83 3.31 26.65
CA TRP A 179 -38.43 1.99 26.76
C TRP A 179 -37.87 1.06 25.68
N SER A 180 -37.56 -0.19 26.04
CA SER A 180 -37.26 -1.20 25.05
C SER A 180 -38.49 -1.55 24.21
N ARG A 181 -38.25 -2.07 23.01
CA ARG A 181 -39.31 -2.60 22.14
C ARG A 181 -40.21 -3.62 22.86
N SER A 182 -39.61 -4.49 23.68
CA SER A 182 -40.38 -5.48 24.45
C SER A 182 -41.32 -4.88 25.49
N MET A 183 -41.05 -3.66 25.99
CA MET A 183 -41.97 -2.94 26.89
C MET A 183 -43.22 -2.48 26.12
N TYR A 184 -43.01 -1.85 24.95
CA TYR A 184 -44.10 -1.47 24.05
C TYR A 184 -44.95 -2.68 23.65
N ASP A 185 -44.30 -3.78 23.24
CA ASP A 185 -44.99 -5.03 22.86
C ASP A 185 -45.83 -5.61 24.03
N MET A 186 -45.35 -5.48 25.27
CA MET A 186 -46.05 -5.99 26.46
C MET A 186 -47.26 -5.14 26.85
N LEU A 187 -47.17 -3.83 26.65
CA LEU A 187 -48.25 -2.88 26.93
C LEU A 187 -49.15 -2.60 25.72
N GLY A 188 -48.85 -3.21 24.57
CA GLY A 188 -49.64 -3.14 23.33
C GLY A 188 -49.51 -1.81 22.57
N TYR A 189 -48.54 -0.97 22.92
CA TYR A 189 -48.31 0.32 22.25
C TYR A 189 -47.43 0.15 21.00
N GLU A 190 -47.56 1.06 20.04
CA GLU A 190 -46.64 1.09 18.90
C GLU A 190 -45.23 1.50 19.36
N PRO A 191 -44.17 0.77 18.96
CA PRO A 191 -42.81 1.14 19.30
C PRO A 191 -42.48 2.54 18.79
N CYS A 192 -41.99 3.38 19.70
CA CYS A 192 -41.52 4.72 19.36
C CYS A 192 -40.00 4.79 19.50
N ASP A 193 -39.32 5.27 18.46
CA ASP A 193 -37.86 5.50 18.49
C ASP A 193 -37.47 6.76 19.27
N THR A 194 -38.44 7.57 19.71
CA THR A 194 -38.19 8.72 20.57
C THR A 194 -38.40 8.37 22.03
N MET A 195 -37.59 8.98 22.90
CA MET A 195 -37.80 8.92 24.34
C MET A 195 -39.16 9.51 24.71
N LEU A 196 -39.88 8.79 25.56
CA LEU A 196 -41.13 9.24 26.16
C LEU A 196 -40.83 10.36 27.16
N SER A 197 -41.69 11.35 27.22
CA SER A 197 -41.68 12.28 28.32
C SER A 197 -42.12 11.57 29.60
N PHE A 198 -41.59 12.04 30.72
CA PHE A 198 -41.99 11.60 32.03
C PHE A 198 -43.51 11.64 32.25
N GLY A 199 -44.18 12.71 31.80
CA GLY A 199 -45.63 12.86 31.95
C GLY A 199 -46.45 11.84 31.15
N GLU A 200 -46.00 11.49 29.94
CA GLU A 200 -46.67 10.45 29.12
C GLU A 200 -46.67 9.08 29.80
N VAL A 201 -45.61 8.76 30.57
CA VAL A 201 -45.52 7.52 31.33
C VAL A 201 -46.37 7.58 32.60
N ASP A 202 -46.43 8.73 33.27
CA ASP A 202 -47.26 8.91 34.46
C ASP A 202 -48.77 8.81 34.15
N GLU A 203 -49.21 9.34 33.00
CA GLU A 203 -50.62 9.29 32.55
C GLU A 203 -51.17 7.87 32.34
N ILE A 204 -50.29 6.89 32.15
CA ILE A 204 -50.66 5.48 31.96
C ILE A 204 -50.44 4.66 33.23
N ILE A 205 -49.99 5.25 34.33
CA ILE A 205 -49.98 4.61 35.65
C ILE A 205 -51.35 4.81 36.30
N HIS A 206 -51.80 3.82 37.06
CA HIS A 206 -53.07 3.90 37.74
C HIS A 206 -53.02 4.98 38.85
N PRO A 207 -54.01 5.88 38.94
CA PRO A 207 -53.97 7.03 39.86
C PRO A 207 -53.86 6.65 41.35
N ASP A 208 -54.37 5.47 41.73
CA ASP A 208 -54.26 4.97 43.11
C ASP A 208 -52.87 4.38 43.46
N ASP A 209 -52.01 4.11 42.48
CA ASP A 209 -50.74 3.40 42.70
C ASP A 209 -49.53 4.36 42.88
N GLY A 210 -49.80 5.67 42.91
CA GLY A 210 -48.80 6.73 43.15
C GLY A 210 -48.37 7.46 41.88
N ASP A 211 -47.70 8.60 42.07
CA ASP A 211 -47.18 9.49 41.03
C ASP A 211 -45.65 9.29 40.94
N LEU A 212 -45.13 9.15 39.71
CA LEU A 212 -43.68 9.05 39.49
C LEU A 212 -42.91 10.28 40.00
N PHE A 213 -43.56 11.42 40.24
CA PHE A 213 -42.94 12.67 40.68
C PHE A 213 -42.55 12.58 42.16
N GLU A 214 -43.42 11.98 42.98
CA GLU A 214 -43.07 11.67 44.36
C GLU A 214 -41.91 10.67 44.42
N LEU A 215 -41.91 9.67 43.53
CA LEU A 215 -40.80 8.73 43.43
C LEU A 215 -39.49 9.41 43.02
N ALA A 216 -39.54 10.33 42.04
CA ALA A 216 -38.39 11.13 41.61
C ALA A 216 -37.79 11.92 42.78
N ASN A 217 -38.64 12.62 43.54
CA ASN A 217 -38.20 13.44 44.67
C ASN A 217 -37.50 12.61 45.74
N ARG A 218 -38.06 11.44 46.09
CA ARG A 218 -37.45 10.54 47.08
C ARG A 218 -36.10 9.99 46.62
N ILE A 219 -35.91 9.79 45.32
CA ILE A 219 -34.62 9.38 44.75
C ILE A 219 -33.61 10.53 44.79
N VAL A 220 -34.02 11.75 44.41
CA VAL A 220 -33.17 12.95 44.43
C VAL A 220 -32.76 13.32 45.86
N GLU A 221 -33.67 13.18 46.82
CA GLU A 221 -33.41 13.36 48.25
C GLU A 221 -32.55 12.23 48.86
N ARG A 222 -32.18 11.22 48.04
CA ARG A 222 -31.40 10.03 48.42
C ARG A 222 -32.05 9.19 49.52
N GLU A 223 -33.37 9.25 49.63
CA GLU A 223 -34.12 8.35 50.52
C GLU A 223 -34.18 6.92 49.98
N ILE A 224 -34.06 6.78 48.65
CA ILE A 224 -34.13 5.51 47.95
C ILE A 224 -33.03 5.45 46.88
N ASP A 225 -32.30 4.33 46.83
CA ASP A 225 -31.24 4.03 45.86
C ASP A 225 -31.64 2.94 44.83
N HIS A 226 -32.78 2.29 45.03
CA HIS A 226 -33.35 1.28 44.12
C HIS A 226 -34.88 1.31 44.10
N ILE A 227 -35.48 1.00 42.96
CA ILE A 227 -36.91 0.85 42.79
C ILE A 227 -37.21 -0.66 42.74
N ASP A 228 -38.14 -1.15 43.57
CA ASP A 228 -38.81 -2.45 43.40
C ASP A 228 -40.28 -2.27 43.81
N GLN A 229 -41.14 -1.94 42.84
CA GLN A 229 -42.54 -1.61 43.09
C GLN A 229 -43.45 -2.34 42.11
N VAL A 230 -44.66 -2.66 42.58
CA VAL A 230 -45.71 -3.29 41.77
C VAL A 230 -46.85 -2.28 41.63
N PHE A 231 -47.20 -1.94 40.40
CA PHE A 231 -48.25 -0.98 40.09
C PHE A 231 -49.00 -1.39 38.81
N ARG A 232 -50.17 -0.81 38.60
CA ARG A 232 -50.98 -1.03 37.41
C ARG A 232 -50.62 -0.01 36.34
N MET A 233 -50.38 -0.50 35.13
CA MET A 233 -50.22 0.32 33.93
C MET A 233 -51.37 0.07 32.96
N ARG A 234 -51.78 1.11 32.23
CA ARG A 234 -52.83 1.03 31.21
C ARG A 234 -52.24 0.45 29.93
N HIS A 235 -52.75 -0.71 29.53
CA HIS A 235 -52.46 -1.31 28.24
C HIS A 235 -53.19 -0.56 27.12
N ALA A 236 -52.72 -0.66 25.88
CA ALA A 236 -53.26 0.08 24.73
C ALA A 236 -54.72 -0.25 24.40
N ASP A 237 -55.23 -1.41 24.82
CA ASP A 237 -56.66 -1.78 24.71
C ASP A 237 -57.53 -1.23 25.87
N GLY A 238 -56.94 -0.47 26.78
CA GLY A 238 -57.61 0.21 27.88
C GLY A 238 -57.70 -0.59 29.19
N GLN A 239 -57.24 -1.83 29.23
CA GLN A 239 -57.24 -2.62 30.47
C GLN A 239 -56.03 -2.29 31.36
N TRP A 240 -56.17 -2.52 32.67
CA TRP A 240 -55.09 -2.36 33.63
C TRP A 240 -54.29 -3.65 33.76
N VAL A 241 -52.98 -3.56 33.61
CA VAL A 241 -52.05 -4.69 33.72
C VAL A 241 -51.10 -4.45 34.89
N TRP A 242 -50.94 -5.45 35.74
CA TRP A 242 -49.99 -5.39 36.85
C TRP A 242 -48.57 -5.54 36.34
N MET A 243 -47.73 -4.57 36.68
CA MET A 243 -46.33 -4.48 36.30
C MET A 243 -45.49 -4.39 37.56
N ARG A 244 -44.32 -5.04 37.56
CA ARG A 244 -43.29 -4.85 38.59
C ARG A 244 -42.12 -4.10 37.98
N ALA A 245 -41.89 -2.87 38.39
CA ALA A 245 -40.72 -2.13 37.99
C ALA A 245 -39.56 -2.38 38.96
N ARG A 246 -38.40 -2.68 38.39
CA ARG A 246 -37.14 -2.77 39.11
C ARG A 246 -36.09 -1.92 38.45
N ALA A 247 -35.43 -1.07 39.22
CA ALA A 247 -34.31 -0.27 38.74
C ALA A 247 -33.34 0.03 39.88
N GLN A 248 -32.10 0.32 39.50
CA GLN A 248 -31.09 0.85 40.41
C GLN A 248 -30.74 2.25 39.94
N VAL A 249 -30.61 3.18 40.88
CA VAL A 249 -30.24 4.56 40.56
C VAL A 249 -28.72 4.60 40.39
N SER A 250 -28.26 4.92 39.18
CA SER A 250 -26.85 5.16 38.90
C SER A 250 -26.60 6.66 38.77
N ASP A 251 -25.69 7.19 39.59
CA ASP A 251 -25.17 8.55 39.45
C ASP A 251 -23.89 8.50 38.61
N PRO A 252 -23.88 9.05 37.37
CA PRO A 252 -22.70 9.00 36.51
C PRO A 252 -21.51 9.82 37.04
N GLU A 253 -21.70 10.69 38.03
CA GLU A 253 -20.62 11.42 38.71
C GLU A 253 -20.20 10.79 40.05
N ALA A 254 -20.87 9.74 40.52
CA ALA A 254 -20.45 9.02 41.71
C ALA A 254 -19.21 8.16 41.40
N PRO A 255 -18.12 8.26 42.20
CA PRO A 255 -16.96 7.40 42.01
C PRO A 255 -17.40 5.93 42.17
N GLU A 256 -17.12 5.11 41.15
CA GLU A 256 -17.31 3.66 41.18
C GLU A 256 -16.58 3.08 42.40
N ILE A 257 -17.31 2.81 43.49
CA ILE A 257 -16.79 1.99 44.58
C ILE A 257 -17.00 0.55 44.13
N GLN A 258 -15.95 -0.04 43.56
CA GLN A 258 -15.84 -1.49 43.40
C GLN A 258 -15.86 -2.13 44.80
N LEU A 259 -16.92 -2.88 45.09
CA LEU A 259 -17.00 -3.83 46.20
C LEU A 259 -16.36 -5.17 45.80
#